data_AF-A0A351CIC6-F1
#
_entry.id   AF-A0A351CIC6-F1
#
_cell.length_a   1.000
_cell.length_b   1.000
_cell.length_c   1.000
_cell.angle_alpha   90.00
_cell.angle_beta   90.00
_cell.angle_gamma   90.00
#
_symmetry.space_group_name_H-M   'P 1'
#
loop_
_entity.id
_entity.type
_entity.pdbx_description
1 polymer ?
#
loop_
_entity_poly.entity_id
_entity_poly.type
_entity_poly.pdbx_seq_one_letter_code
_entity_poly.pdbx_strand_id
1 'polypeptide(L)'
;MSNPGLQTQLMYFDLKENGIEVEGYESFYLQWLNEMPVTSHDAADKTTDPNKRYHEKMWIIDGETDHGVAVVGGLNIANEYFRIDPQNPSRYWRDQDVIVKGDVVKDMVATFERNFEYFLKVKESRGILNTNKYWEETRNFLDKTGKINMRYVTDERLNKNVRELAQKKLDLKFERAKCRFFQNRPRFGETYIEQAYLKSIKGAKSEILIGN
;
A
#
# COMPACT_ATOMS: atom_id res chain seq x y z
N MET A 1 -4.52 5.32 -12.55
CA MET A 1 -4.33 6.76 -12.32
C MET A 1 -4.20 6.97 -10.82
N SER A 2 -3.09 7.55 -10.36
CA SER A 2 -3.01 8.16 -9.04
C SER A 2 -4.12 9.21 -8.94
N ASN A 3 -4.83 9.26 -7.81
CA ASN A 3 -5.91 10.23 -7.61
C ASN A 3 -5.28 11.63 -7.44
N PRO A 4 -5.37 12.54 -8.43
CA PRO A 4 -4.70 13.83 -8.39
C PRO A 4 -5.45 14.85 -7.52
N GLY A 5 -6.57 14.45 -6.90
CA GLY A 5 -7.37 15.33 -6.06
C GLY A 5 -6.55 15.93 -4.92
N LEU A 6 -6.73 17.23 -4.70
CA LEU A 6 -6.03 18.00 -3.66
C LEU A 6 -6.12 17.33 -2.28
N GLN A 7 -7.27 16.75 -1.93
CA GLN A 7 -7.43 16.03 -0.65
C GLN A 7 -6.50 14.82 -0.53
N THR A 8 -6.29 14.05 -1.60
CA THR A 8 -5.34 12.92 -1.60
C THR A 8 -3.91 13.41 -1.41
N GLN A 9 -3.56 14.53 -2.05
CA GLN A 9 -2.24 15.15 -1.93
C GLN A 9 -2.00 15.66 -0.50
N LEU A 10 -3.02 16.26 0.11
CA LEU A 10 -2.98 16.73 1.49
C LEU A 10 -2.90 15.56 2.50
N MET A 11 -3.53 14.41 2.22
CA MET A 11 -3.45 13.23 3.08
C MET A 11 -2.02 12.74 3.30
N TYR A 12 -1.12 12.89 2.31
CA TYR A 12 0.30 12.58 2.51
C TYR A 12 0.91 13.40 3.66
N PHE A 13 0.63 14.70 3.67
CA PHE A 13 1.14 15.61 4.71
C PHE A 13 0.48 15.36 6.06
N ASP A 14 -0.83 15.08 6.08
CA ASP A 14 -1.56 14.77 7.32
C ASP A 14 -1.03 13.52 8.01
N LEU A 15 -0.79 12.46 7.24
CA LEU A 15 -0.21 11.23 7.76
C LEU A 15 1.17 11.49 8.36
N LYS A 16 2.04 12.17 7.61
CA LYS A 16 3.41 12.48 8.06
C LYS A 16 3.43 13.42 9.28
N GLU A 17 2.51 14.39 9.36
CA GLU A 17 2.36 15.31 10.50
C GLU A 17 1.88 14.60 11.77
N ASN A 18 1.24 13.45 11.62
CA ASN A 18 0.81 12.57 12.71
C ASN A 18 1.75 11.38 12.91
N GLY A 19 2.99 11.46 12.40
CA GLY A 19 4.04 10.48 12.63
C GLY A 19 3.89 9.18 11.84
N ILE A 20 3.04 9.17 10.81
CA ILE A 20 2.86 8.03 9.91
C ILE A 20 3.77 8.23 8.71
N GLU A 21 4.80 7.40 8.62
CA GLU A 21 5.75 7.43 7.51
C GLU A 21 5.13 6.83 6.25
N VAL A 22 5.19 7.58 5.16
CA VAL A 22 4.66 7.21 3.84
C VAL A 22 5.78 7.28 2.82
N GLU A 23 6.09 6.14 2.20
CA GLU A 23 7.09 6.00 1.15
C GLU A 23 6.49 5.33 -0.09
N GLY A 24 7.08 5.59 -1.26
CA GLY A 24 6.57 5.10 -2.56
C GLY A 24 5.37 5.88 -3.14
N TYR A 25 4.83 6.87 -2.40
CA TYR A 25 3.86 7.85 -2.88
C TYR A 25 4.53 9.22 -3.10
N GLU A 26 4.16 9.90 -4.18
CA GLU A 26 4.70 11.22 -4.51
C GLU A 26 3.60 12.27 -4.51
N SER A 27 3.73 13.23 -3.60
CA SER A 27 2.82 14.36 -3.48
C SER A 27 3.11 15.47 -4.51
N PHE A 28 2.12 16.33 -4.77
CA PHE A 28 2.18 17.55 -5.59
C PHE A 28 2.69 17.40 -7.02
N TYR A 29 2.13 16.44 -7.77
CA TYR A 29 2.51 16.23 -9.18
C TYR A 29 4.02 15.96 -9.36
N LEU A 30 4.76 15.58 -8.32
CA LEU A 30 6.14 15.11 -8.48
C LEU A 30 6.20 13.82 -9.32
N GLN A 31 5.09 13.08 -9.39
CA GLN A 31 4.90 12.02 -10.38
C GLN A 31 5.04 12.53 -11.82
N TRP A 32 4.66 13.79 -12.12
CA TRP A 32 4.77 14.42 -13.43
C TRP A 32 6.16 15.00 -13.67
N LEU A 33 6.87 15.40 -12.61
CA LEU A 33 8.31 15.66 -12.67
C LEU A 33 9.13 14.37 -12.91
N ASN A 34 8.62 13.20 -12.51
CA ASN A 34 9.16 11.90 -12.94
C ASN A 34 8.83 11.54 -14.40
N GLU A 35 7.81 12.15 -15.00
CA GLU A 35 7.46 11.95 -16.41
C GLU A 35 8.16 12.98 -17.33
N MET A 36 8.78 14.01 -16.76
CA MET A 36 9.66 14.93 -17.47
C MET A 36 11.09 14.36 -17.46
N PRO A 37 11.69 14.10 -18.63
CA PRO A 37 13.01 13.49 -18.71
C PRO A 37 14.04 14.45 -18.10
N VAL A 38 14.46 14.18 -16.85
CA VAL A 38 15.71 14.73 -16.34
C VAL A 38 16.80 14.13 -17.21
N THR A 39 17.50 15.01 -17.91
CA THR A 39 18.51 14.74 -18.93
C THR A 39 19.60 13.75 -18.48
N SER A 40 19.32 12.46 -18.58
CA SER A 40 20.27 11.40 -18.91
C SER A 40 19.49 10.19 -19.43
N HIS A 41 19.35 10.14 -20.76
CA HIS A 41 18.63 9.10 -21.49
C HIS A 41 19.23 7.70 -21.28
N ASP A 42 18.36 6.75 -20.92
CA ASP A 42 18.27 5.35 -21.42
C ASP A 42 17.86 4.32 -20.35
N ALA A 43 18.09 4.58 -19.06
CA ALA A 43 17.74 3.63 -17.99
C ALA A 43 16.37 3.90 -17.32
N ALA A 44 15.98 5.17 -17.18
CA ALA A 44 14.74 5.56 -16.51
C ALA A 44 13.49 5.26 -17.37
N ASP A 45 13.51 5.57 -18.67
CA ASP A 45 12.36 5.38 -19.56
C ASP A 45 11.99 3.91 -19.81
N LYS A 46 12.94 2.96 -19.66
CA LYS A 46 12.64 1.52 -19.69
C LYS A 46 12.11 0.99 -18.35
N THR A 47 12.33 1.72 -17.26
CA THR A 47 11.98 1.28 -15.89
C THR A 47 10.66 1.88 -15.38
N THR A 48 10.19 3.00 -15.94
CA THR A 48 8.90 3.61 -15.58
C THR A 48 7.85 3.41 -16.66
N ASP A 49 7.51 2.14 -16.95
CA ASP A 49 6.25 1.82 -17.62
C ASP A 49 5.10 2.14 -16.65
N PRO A 50 4.18 3.08 -16.97
CA PRO A 50 3.04 3.42 -16.10
C PRO A 50 2.12 2.23 -15.81
N ASN A 51 2.23 1.13 -16.58
CA ASN A 51 1.53 -0.12 -16.32
C ASN A 51 2.17 -0.98 -15.22
N LYS A 52 3.44 -0.75 -14.87
CA LYS A 52 4.18 -1.53 -13.85
C LYS A 52 4.11 -0.83 -12.50
N ARG A 53 2.99 -0.98 -11.80
CA ARG A 53 2.76 -0.41 -10.47
C ARG A 53 3.12 -1.39 -9.36
N TYR A 54 3.50 -0.87 -8.20
CA TYR A 54 3.43 -1.62 -6.96
C TYR A 54 1.96 -1.91 -6.67
N HIS A 55 1.61 -3.19 -6.62
CA HIS A 55 0.23 -3.67 -6.61
C HIS A 55 -0.05 -4.60 -5.43
N GLU A 56 0.93 -4.85 -4.58
CA GLU A 56 0.74 -5.50 -3.29
C GLU A 56 -0.17 -4.66 -2.37
N LYS A 57 -0.98 -5.34 -1.58
CA LYS A 57 -1.67 -4.77 -0.44
C LYS A 57 -1.36 -5.66 0.75
N MET A 58 -0.77 -5.06 1.78
CA MET A 58 -0.42 -5.74 3.00
C MET A 58 -0.62 -4.80 4.18
N TRP A 59 -1.11 -5.35 5.29
CA TRP A 59 -1.15 -4.67 6.57
C TRP A 59 -0.51 -5.58 7.61
N ILE A 60 0.64 -5.16 8.14
CA ILE A 60 1.42 -5.92 9.10
C ILE A 60 1.35 -5.19 10.45
N ILE A 61 1.05 -5.94 11.51
CA ILE A 61 0.90 -5.44 12.88
C ILE A 61 1.89 -6.25 13.75
N ASP A 62 2.75 -5.55 14.48
CA ASP A 62 3.75 -6.13 15.39
C ASP A 62 4.60 -7.22 14.72
N GLY A 63 4.93 -7.05 13.43
CA GLY A 63 5.52 -8.11 12.59
C GLY A 63 6.89 -8.63 13.05
N GLU A 64 7.63 -7.84 13.82
CA GLU A 64 8.93 -8.22 14.40
C GLU A 64 8.79 -9.07 15.67
N THR A 65 7.56 -9.28 16.15
CA THR A 65 7.26 -10.02 17.39
C THR A 65 6.78 -11.45 17.11
N ASP A 66 6.72 -12.27 18.15
CA ASP A 66 6.18 -13.63 18.11
C ASP A 66 4.64 -13.68 17.95
N HIS A 67 3.95 -12.58 18.25
CA HIS A 67 2.50 -12.43 18.14
C HIS A 67 2.07 -11.60 16.93
N GLY A 68 3.01 -11.29 16.03
CA GLY A 68 2.77 -10.53 14.82
C GLY A 68 1.66 -11.13 13.94
N VAL A 69 0.93 -10.24 13.29
CA VAL A 69 -0.20 -10.56 12.41
C VAL A 69 -0.03 -9.82 11.10
N ALA A 70 -0.40 -10.45 9.99
CA ALA A 70 -0.46 -9.75 8.72
C ALA A 70 -1.74 -10.08 7.95
N VAL A 71 -2.28 -9.09 7.25
CA VAL A 71 -3.34 -9.23 6.26
C VAL A 71 -2.75 -9.01 4.88
N VAL A 72 -3.05 -9.88 3.92
CA VAL A 72 -2.63 -9.77 2.51
C VAL A 72 -3.74 -10.23 1.58
N GLY A 73 -3.91 -9.53 0.47
CA GLY A 73 -4.96 -9.82 -0.51
C GLY A 73 -5.10 -8.72 -1.55
N GLY A 74 -6.32 -8.57 -2.07
CA GLY A 74 -6.64 -7.57 -3.08
C GLY A 74 -7.29 -6.29 -2.55
N LEU A 75 -7.84 -6.27 -1.33
CA LEU A 75 -8.51 -5.08 -0.80
C LEU A 75 -7.52 -3.91 -0.65
N ASN A 76 -7.93 -2.74 -1.14
CA ASN A 76 -7.29 -1.48 -0.76
C ASN A 76 -8.03 -0.85 0.43
N ILE A 77 -7.45 0.19 1.03
CA ILE A 77 -8.12 0.98 2.07
C ILE A 77 -8.99 2.05 1.40
N ALA A 78 -10.28 1.75 1.18
CA ALA A 78 -11.27 2.72 0.74
C ALA A 78 -12.71 2.30 1.08
N ASN A 79 -13.63 3.27 1.04
CA ASN A 79 -15.04 3.13 1.41
C ASN A 79 -15.75 1.97 0.68
N GLU A 80 -15.45 1.79 -0.61
CA GLU A 80 -16.01 0.77 -1.49
C GLU A 80 -15.66 -0.65 -1.03
N TYR A 81 -14.43 -0.86 -0.55
CA TYR A 81 -13.91 -2.13 -0.07
C TYR A 81 -14.51 -2.50 1.29
N PHE A 82 -14.67 -1.51 2.18
CA PHE A 82 -15.28 -1.68 3.49
C PHE A 82 -16.82 -1.61 3.47
N ARG A 83 -17.42 -1.36 2.30
CA ARG A 83 -18.88 -1.34 2.07
C ARG A 83 -19.62 -0.37 2.99
N ILE A 84 -18.99 0.76 3.30
CA ILE A 84 -19.48 1.68 4.33
C ILE A 84 -20.73 2.46 3.92
N ASP A 85 -21.10 2.46 2.63
CA ASP A 85 -22.30 3.15 2.13
C ASP A 85 -23.40 2.16 1.70
N PRO A 86 -24.27 1.71 2.61
CA PRO A 86 -25.38 0.81 2.27
C PRO A 86 -26.45 1.44 1.37
N GLN A 87 -26.44 2.77 1.19
CA GLN A 87 -27.36 3.44 0.25
C GLN A 87 -26.86 3.37 -1.19
N ASN A 88 -25.60 2.98 -1.41
CA ASN A 88 -25.00 2.85 -2.75
C ASN A 88 -24.26 1.51 -2.92
N PRO A 89 -24.97 0.37 -2.85
CA PRO A 89 -24.36 -0.95 -2.93
C PRO A 89 -23.69 -1.25 -4.28
N SER A 90 -24.07 -0.53 -5.35
CA SER A 90 -23.39 -0.61 -6.65
C SER A 90 -21.92 -0.19 -6.62
N ARG A 91 -21.50 0.54 -5.58
CA ARG A 91 -20.09 0.92 -5.39
C ARG A 91 -19.31 -0.10 -4.56
N TYR A 92 -19.93 -1.18 -4.09
CA TYR A 92 -19.22 -2.19 -3.31
C TYR A 92 -18.21 -2.92 -4.18
N TRP A 93 -16.99 -3.01 -3.68
CA TRP A 93 -15.96 -3.84 -4.29
C TRP A 93 -15.87 -5.16 -3.54
N ARG A 94 -15.91 -6.26 -4.28
CA ARG A 94 -15.68 -7.60 -3.73
C ARG A 94 -14.24 -7.99 -3.99
N ASP A 95 -13.56 -8.40 -2.94
CA ASP A 95 -12.20 -8.92 -3.01
C ASP A 95 -12.01 -9.99 -1.93
N GLN A 96 -10.82 -10.59 -1.88
CA GLN A 96 -10.46 -11.61 -0.93
C GLN A 96 -9.08 -11.36 -0.33
N ASP A 97 -9.01 -11.49 0.99
CA ASP A 97 -7.78 -11.39 1.76
C ASP A 97 -7.69 -12.54 2.75
N VAL A 98 -6.48 -12.77 3.22
CA VAL A 98 -6.17 -13.72 4.26
C VAL A 98 -5.45 -13.01 5.39
N ILE A 99 -5.78 -13.39 6.62
CA ILE A 99 -5.05 -13.00 7.82
C ILE A 99 -4.17 -14.17 8.26
N VAL A 100 -2.89 -13.89 8.51
CA VAL A 100 -1.88 -14.89 8.85
C VAL A 100 -1.14 -14.54 10.13
N LYS A 101 -0.63 -15.58 10.80
CA LYS A 101 0.17 -15.53 12.03
C LYS A 101 1.34 -16.52 11.92
N GLY A 102 2.37 -16.31 12.75
CA GLY A 102 3.54 -17.18 12.83
C GLY A 102 4.61 -16.84 11.80
N ASP A 103 5.49 -17.80 11.50
CA ASP A 103 6.74 -17.53 10.77
C ASP A 103 6.57 -16.89 9.39
N VAL A 104 5.44 -17.12 8.71
CA VAL A 104 5.14 -16.49 7.41
C VAL A 104 5.10 -14.95 7.49
N VAL A 105 4.79 -14.38 8.67
CA VAL A 105 4.80 -12.94 8.90
C VAL A 105 6.22 -12.37 8.76
N LYS A 106 7.26 -13.13 9.12
CA LYS A 106 8.66 -12.71 8.98
C LYS A 106 9.05 -12.52 7.51
N ASP A 107 8.58 -13.41 6.62
CA ASP A 107 8.78 -13.27 5.18
C ASP A 107 8.11 -12.00 4.61
N MET A 108 6.95 -11.65 5.17
CA MET A 108 6.20 -10.45 4.81
C MET A 108 6.89 -9.18 5.31
N VAL A 109 7.40 -9.17 6.54
CA VAL A 109 8.20 -8.08 7.11
C VAL A 109 9.46 -7.85 6.27
N ALA A 110 10.23 -8.90 6.01
CA ALA A 110 11.44 -8.80 5.18
C ALA A 110 11.14 -8.29 3.75
N THR A 111 9.94 -8.55 3.23
CA THR A 111 9.49 -8.00 1.95
C THR A 111 9.08 -6.53 2.05
N PHE A 112 8.36 -6.16 3.10
CA PHE A 112 8.00 -4.78 3.37
C PHE A 112 9.25 -3.90 3.55
N GLU A 113 10.18 -4.29 4.41
CA GLU A 113 11.43 -3.57 4.69
C GLU A 113 12.26 -3.39 3.42
N ARG A 114 12.44 -4.47 2.65
CA ARG A 114 13.17 -4.42 1.38
C ARG A 114 12.53 -3.43 0.38
N ASN A 115 11.21 -3.40 0.30
CA ASN A 115 10.50 -2.43 -0.55
C ASN A 115 10.64 -1.01 0.01
N PHE A 116 10.49 -0.84 1.31
CA PHE A 116 10.60 0.44 2.00
C PHE A 116 11.99 1.06 1.81
N GLU A 117 13.06 0.29 2.06
CA GLU A 117 14.43 0.71 1.79
C GLU A 117 14.67 1.07 0.32
N TYR A 118 14.10 0.30 -0.61
CA TYR A 118 14.20 0.61 -2.03
C TYR A 118 13.59 1.99 -2.34
N PHE A 119 12.41 2.28 -1.80
CA PHE A 119 11.77 3.59 -1.99
C PHE A 119 12.55 4.73 -1.35
N LEU A 120 13.11 4.52 -0.15
CA LEU A 120 13.99 5.49 0.48
C LEU A 120 15.21 5.79 -0.41
N LYS A 121 15.89 4.77 -0.93
CA LYS A 121 17.06 4.94 -1.81
C LYS A 121 16.71 5.66 -3.11
N VAL A 122 15.58 5.32 -3.74
CA VAL A 122 15.10 6.01 -4.95
C VAL A 122 14.83 7.49 -4.70
N LYS A 123 14.40 7.83 -3.48
CA LYS A 123 14.11 9.20 -3.08
C LYS A 123 15.37 9.97 -2.69
N GLU A 124 16.31 9.33 -1.99
CA GLU A 124 17.63 9.88 -1.65
C GLU A 124 18.46 10.19 -2.91
N SER A 125 18.42 9.30 -3.92
CA SER A 125 19.14 9.49 -5.18
C SER A 125 18.71 10.73 -5.97
N ARG A 126 17.63 11.40 -5.57
CA ARG A 126 17.09 12.61 -6.22
C ARG A 126 17.67 13.91 -5.67
N GLY A 127 18.57 13.85 -4.69
CA GLY A 127 19.34 15.00 -4.24
C GLY A 127 18.49 16.14 -3.66
N ILE A 128 18.30 17.22 -4.44
CA ILE A 128 17.48 18.39 -4.07
C ILE A 128 15.98 18.19 -4.30
N LEU A 129 15.59 17.20 -5.11
CA LEU A 129 14.19 16.83 -5.34
C LEU A 129 13.67 15.77 -4.35
N ASN A 130 14.38 15.59 -3.24
CA ASN A 130 14.02 14.64 -2.18
C ASN A 130 12.82 15.19 -1.38
N THR A 131 11.66 14.55 -1.49
CA THR A 131 10.44 14.95 -0.76
C THR A 131 10.57 14.92 0.75
N ASN A 132 11.51 14.15 1.33
CA ASN A 132 11.79 14.21 2.76
C ASN A 132 12.46 15.52 3.17
N LYS A 133 13.30 16.12 2.32
CA LYS A 133 13.88 17.45 2.61
C LYS A 133 12.80 18.53 2.58
N TYR A 134 11.97 18.53 1.54
CA TYR A 134 10.81 19.43 1.48
C TYR A 134 9.87 19.21 2.66
N TRP A 135 9.65 17.96 3.07
CA TRP A 135 8.83 17.66 4.24
C TRP A 135 9.50 18.05 5.55
N GLU A 136 10.80 17.85 5.73
CA GLU A 136 11.53 18.29 6.92
C GLU A 136 11.52 19.81 7.04
N GLU A 137 11.71 20.53 5.93
CA GLU A 137 11.55 21.99 5.89
C GLU A 137 10.12 22.42 6.22
N THR A 138 9.12 21.72 5.66
CA THR A 138 7.71 21.96 5.98
C THR A 138 7.43 21.67 7.45
N ARG A 139 7.89 20.54 7.99
CA ARG A 139 7.73 20.15 9.39
C ARG A 139 8.38 21.16 10.33
N ASN A 140 9.61 21.58 10.04
CA ASN A 140 10.30 22.63 10.79
C ASN A 140 9.55 23.98 10.77
N PHE A 141 8.86 24.29 9.67
CA PHE A 141 7.99 25.45 9.57
C PHE A 141 6.68 25.28 10.36
N LEU A 142 6.06 24.09 10.31
CA LEU A 142 4.83 23.76 11.03
C LEU A 142 5.03 23.63 12.55
N ASP A 143 6.16 23.09 13.00
CA ASP A 143 6.51 23.05 14.42
C ASP A 143 6.65 24.47 15.00
N LYS A 144 7.00 25.46 14.17
CA LYS A 144 7.12 26.88 14.56
C LYS A 144 5.80 27.64 14.43
N THR A 145 4.98 27.31 13.44
CA THR A 145 3.77 28.10 13.09
C THR A 145 2.45 27.42 13.51
N GLY A 146 2.53 26.19 14.01
CA GLY A 146 1.39 25.33 14.32
C GLY A 146 1.02 24.42 13.16
N LYS A 147 0.37 23.30 13.49
CA LYS A 147 -0.11 22.30 12.52
C LYS A 147 -1.06 22.90 11.48
N ILE A 148 -0.98 22.47 10.22
CA ILE A 148 -1.97 22.90 9.21
C ILE A 148 -3.29 22.17 9.49
N ASN A 149 -4.34 22.94 9.74
CA ASN A 149 -5.68 22.36 9.78
C ASN A 149 -6.13 22.01 8.35
N MET A 150 -5.86 20.76 7.93
CA MET A 150 -6.34 20.23 6.67
C MET A 150 -7.83 19.91 6.78
N ARG A 151 -8.65 20.73 6.12
CA ARG A 151 -10.11 20.51 6.05
C ARG A 151 -10.43 19.51 4.94
N TYR A 152 -10.89 18.33 5.34
CA TYR A 152 -11.44 17.33 4.42
C TYR A 152 -12.95 17.54 4.25
N VAL A 153 -13.43 17.43 3.01
CA VAL A 153 -14.86 17.30 2.75
C VAL A 153 -15.24 15.87 3.09
N THR A 154 -16.06 15.69 4.13
CA THR A 154 -16.49 14.37 4.60
C THR A 154 -18.01 14.29 4.63
N ASP A 155 -18.53 13.06 4.58
CA ASP A 155 -19.94 12.77 4.85
C ASP A 155 -20.03 12.16 6.25
N GLU A 156 -20.65 12.88 7.18
CA GLU A 156 -20.72 12.46 8.59
C GLU A 156 -21.47 11.15 8.78
N ARG A 157 -22.42 10.83 7.88
CA ARG A 157 -23.09 9.54 7.85
C ARG A 157 -22.09 8.42 7.56
N LEU A 158 -21.19 8.61 6.59
CA LEU A 158 -20.14 7.66 6.27
C LEU A 158 -19.12 7.56 7.40
N ASN A 159 -18.72 8.69 8.01
CA ASN A 159 -17.81 8.71 9.16
C ASN A 159 -18.38 7.93 10.35
N LYS A 160 -19.70 8.01 10.57
CA LYS A 160 -20.38 7.20 11.60
C LYS A 160 -20.26 5.71 11.30
N ASN A 161 -20.55 5.29 10.05
CA ASN A 161 -20.43 3.89 9.65
C ASN A 161 -19.00 3.35 9.78
N VAL A 162 -17.99 4.16 9.45
CA VAL A 162 -16.56 3.82 9.66
C VAL A 162 -16.26 3.60 11.14
N ARG A 163 -16.71 4.49 12.03
CA ARG A 163 -16.51 4.35 13.47
C ARG A 163 -17.22 3.12 14.04
N GLU A 164 -18.44 2.84 13.60
CA GLU A 164 -19.18 1.62 13.98
C GLU A 164 -18.45 0.36 13.52
N LEU A 165 -17.94 0.34 12.28
CA LEU A 165 -17.15 -0.77 11.75
C LEU A 165 -15.86 -0.98 12.54
N ALA A 166 -15.15 0.09 12.89
CA ALA A 166 -13.90 0.03 13.66
C ALA A 166 -14.11 -0.50 15.09
N GLN A 167 -15.30 -0.31 15.67
CA GLN A 167 -15.66 -0.83 17.00
C GLN A 167 -16.11 -2.29 16.97
N LYS A 168 -16.32 -2.86 15.78
CA LYS A 168 -16.82 -4.23 15.64
C LYS A 168 -15.77 -5.23 16.14
N LYS A 169 -16.16 -6.01 17.16
CA LYS A 169 -15.37 -7.17 17.59
C LYS A 169 -15.51 -8.29 16.56
N LEU A 170 -14.40 -8.74 16.02
CA LEU A 170 -14.34 -9.85 15.09
C LEU A 170 -13.93 -11.13 15.83
N ASP A 171 -14.71 -12.19 15.66
CA ASP A 171 -14.34 -13.54 16.08
C ASP A 171 -13.45 -14.16 14.98
N LEU A 172 -12.16 -13.84 15.02
CA LEU A 172 -11.20 -14.32 14.04
C LEU A 172 -10.90 -15.80 14.25
N LYS A 173 -11.19 -16.61 13.23
CA LYS A 173 -10.92 -18.06 13.23
C LYS A 173 -9.66 -18.34 12.45
N PHE A 174 -8.72 -19.03 13.09
CA PHE A 174 -7.44 -19.41 12.50
C PHE A 174 -7.39 -20.93 12.33
N GLU A 175 -6.92 -21.36 11.16
CA GLU A 175 -6.68 -22.76 10.87
C GLU A 175 -5.18 -23.00 10.69
N ARG A 176 -4.70 -24.16 11.16
CA ARG A 176 -3.30 -24.55 10.96
C ARG A 176 -3.10 -24.97 9.50
N ALA A 177 -2.27 -24.20 8.78
CA ALA A 177 -1.90 -24.50 7.41
C ALA A 177 -0.40 -24.32 7.20
N LYS A 178 0.16 -25.07 6.24
CA LYS A 178 1.50 -24.79 5.72
C LYS A 178 1.40 -23.61 4.77
N CYS A 179 1.97 -22.48 5.16
CA CYS A 179 1.95 -21.26 4.37
C CYS A 179 3.34 -20.94 3.83
N ARG A 180 3.39 -20.35 2.64
CA ARG A 180 4.59 -19.71 2.08
C ARG A 180 4.15 -18.40 1.43
N PHE A 181 4.86 -17.32 1.75
CA PHE A 181 4.64 -16.02 1.13
C PHE A 181 5.38 -15.93 -0.21
N PHE A 182 4.77 -15.29 -1.19
CA PHE A 182 5.36 -15.06 -2.51
C PHE A 182 5.15 -13.59 -2.90
N GLN A 183 6.18 -12.97 -3.46
CA GLN A 183 6.11 -11.67 -4.10
C GLN A 183 6.57 -11.80 -5.56
N ASN A 184 5.95 -11.05 -6.46
CA ASN A 184 6.48 -10.85 -7.80
C ASN A 184 7.21 -9.51 -7.88
N ARG A 185 8.42 -9.54 -8.45
CA ARG A 185 9.16 -8.33 -8.82
C ARG A 185 9.68 -8.50 -10.25
N PRO A 186 8.79 -8.39 -11.27
CA PRO A 186 9.17 -8.68 -12.65
C PRO A 186 10.28 -7.78 -13.20
N ARG A 187 10.40 -6.55 -12.67
CA ARG A 187 11.51 -5.63 -12.99
C ARG A 187 12.89 -6.20 -12.63
N PHE A 188 12.94 -7.14 -11.70
CA PHE A 188 14.14 -7.82 -11.23
C PHE A 188 14.19 -9.29 -11.69
N GLY A 189 13.33 -9.69 -12.64
CA GLY A 189 13.24 -11.06 -13.14
C GLY A 189 12.54 -12.04 -12.21
N GLU A 190 11.92 -11.57 -11.12
CA GLU A 190 11.27 -12.44 -10.14
C GLU A 190 9.79 -12.64 -10.45
N THR A 191 9.41 -13.90 -10.67
CA THR A 191 8.05 -14.32 -11.08
C THR A 191 7.48 -15.40 -10.16
N TYR A 192 7.81 -15.38 -8.87
CA TYR A 192 7.49 -16.45 -7.93
C TYR A 192 6.00 -16.78 -7.79
N ILE A 193 5.10 -15.78 -7.85
CA ILE A 193 3.65 -16.00 -7.86
C ILE A 193 3.25 -16.73 -9.15
N GLU A 194 3.75 -16.32 -10.31
CA GLU A 194 3.45 -16.99 -11.58
C GLU A 194 3.92 -18.46 -11.54
N GLN A 195 5.13 -18.70 -11.04
CA GLN A 195 5.66 -20.05 -10.88
C GLN A 195 4.80 -20.89 -9.93
N ALA A 196 4.30 -20.31 -8.84
CA ALA A 196 3.41 -20.98 -7.89
C ALA A 196 2.05 -21.33 -8.53
N TYR A 197 1.47 -20.42 -9.32
CA TYR A 197 0.25 -20.67 -10.10
C TYR A 197 0.46 -21.78 -11.12
N LEU A 198 1.51 -21.70 -11.95
CA LEU A 198 1.81 -22.72 -12.97
C LEU A 198 2.03 -24.10 -12.34
N LYS A 199 2.73 -24.16 -11.20
CA LYS A 199 2.94 -25.40 -10.46
C LYS A 199 1.61 -25.98 -9.94
N SER A 200 0.75 -25.13 -9.38
CA SER A 200 -0.55 -25.54 -8.83
C SER A 200 -1.49 -26.04 -9.92
N ILE A 201 -1.54 -25.33 -11.06
CA ILE A 201 -2.35 -25.72 -12.22
C ILE A 201 -1.87 -27.05 -12.80
N LYS A 202 -0.57 -27.21 -13.04
CA LYS A 202 0.01 -28.47 -13.56
C LYS A 202 -0.15 -29.64 -12.58
N GLY A 203 -0.19 -29.36 -11.28
CA GLY A 203 -0.27 -30.35 -10.21
C GLY A 203 -1.69 -30.79 -9.86
N ALA A 204 -2.72 -30.06 -10.29
CA ALA A 204 -4.10 -30.33 -9.94
C ALA A 204 -4.55 -31.72 -10.39
N LYS A 205 -5.29 -32.43 -9.53
CA LYS A 205 -5.77 -33.81 -9.78
C LYS A 205 -7.26 -33.91 -10.03
N SER A 206 -8.03 -32.88 -9.70
CA SER A 206 -9.50 -32.92 -9.76
C SER A 206 -10.08 -31.62 -10.28
N GLU A 207 -9.90 -30.52 -9.55
CA GLU A 207 -10.53 -29.24 -9.88
C GLU A 207 -9.58 -28.07 -9.57
N ILE A 208 -9.73 -27.00 -10.33
CA ILE A 208 -9.11 -25.70 -10.07
C ILE A 208 -10.24 -24.67 -10.06
N LEU A 209 -10.40 -23.97 -8.93
CA LEU A 209 -11.31 -22.84 -8.81
C LEU A 209 -10.51 -21.54 -8.86
N ILE A 210 -10.87 -20.64 -9.77
CA ILE A 210 -10.21 -19.34 -9.93
C ILE A 210 -11.23 -18.25 -9.66
N GLY A 211 -11.04 -17.52 -8.55
CA GLY A 211 -11.62 -16.20 -8.34
C GLY A 211 -10.53 -15.16 -8.55
N ASN A 212 -10.70 -14.30 -9.55
CA ASN A 212 -9.76 -13.23 -9.91
C ASN A 212 -10.56 -12.05 -10.45
#